data_AF-A0A962APA6-F1
#
_entry.id   AF-A0A962APA6-F1
#
_cell.length_a   1.000
_cell.length_b   1.000
_cell.length_c   1.000
_cell.angle_alpha   90.00
_cell.angle_beta   90.00
_cell.angle_gamma   90.00
#
_symmetry.space_group_name_H-M   'P 1'
#
loop_
_entity.id
_entity.type
_entity.pdbx_description
1 polymer ?
#
loop_
_entity_poly.entity_id
_entity_poly.type
_entity_poly.pdbx_seq_one_letter_code
_entity_poly.pdbx_strand_id
1 'polypeptide(L)'
;MKRTFLVVGAIIVAALVLAFASPPGRMFLWAIFTDPATVSWDGKSAYARCPGAISGFSDWPREKEEACAAMSLCANEGALSTREMMTLEKFMHSQGCPPL
;
A
#
# COMPACT_ATOMS: atom_id res chain seq x y z
N MET A 1 17.75 -8.18 -42.23
CA MET A 1 17.06 -7.15 -41.41
C MET A 1 16.01 -7.76 -40.48
N LYS A 2 14.98 -8.48 -40.95
CA LYS A 2 13.93 -9.06 -40.08
C LYS A 2 14.43 -9.96 -38.93
N ARG A 3 15.43 -10.82 -39.17
CA ARG A 3 16.00 -11.71 -38.13
C ARG A 3 16.72 -10.95 -37.02
N THR A 4 17.46 -9.90 -37.36
CA THR A 4 18.19 -9.07 -36.38
C THR A 4 17.23 -8.32 -35.47
N PHE A 5 16.12 -7.79 -36.02
CA PHE A 5 15.07 -7.16 -35.21
C PHE A 5 14.37 -8.14 -34.27
N LEU A 6 14.11 -9.38 -34.71
CA LEU A 6 13.53 -10.42 -33.85
C LEU A 6 14.45 -10.81 -32.70
N VAL A 7 15.76 -10.96 -32.96
CA VAL A 7 16.74 -11.32 -31.94
C VAL A 7 16.92 -10.18 -30.94
N VAL A 8 17.05 -8.94 -31.41
CA VAL A 8 17.16 -7.77 -30.53
C VAL A 8 15.88 -7.61 -29.68
N GLY A 9 14.71 -7.79 -30.27
CA GLY A 9 13.44 -7.78 -29.55
C GLY A 9 13.37 -8.86 -28.46
N ALA A 10 13.78 -10.09 -28.76
CA ALA A 10 13.81 -11.19 -27.79
C ALA A 10 14.78 -10.91 -26.62
N ILE A 11 15.94 -10.31 -26.90
CA ILE A 11 16.92 -9.93 -25.86
C ILE A 11 16.35 -8.84 -24.94
N ILE A 12 15.69 -7.82 -25.52
CA ILE A 12 15.06 -6.75 -24.73
C ILE A 12 13.96 -7.32 -23.83
N VAL A 13 13.12 -8.20 -24.36
CA VAL A 13 12.07 -8.86 -23.57
C VAL A 13 12.68 -9.71 -22.46
N ALA A 14 13.70 -10.51 -22.75
CA ALA A 14 14.37 -11.33 -21.74
C ALA A 14 15.03 -10.47 -20.64
N ALA A 15 15.66 -9.36 -21.01
CA ALA A 15 16.26 -8.42 -20.06
C ALA A 15 15.20 -7.77 -19.16
N LEU A 16 14.05 -7.37 -19.72
CA LEU A 16 12.93 -6.83 -18.94
C LEU A 16 12.34 -7.88 -17.99
N VAL A 17 12.13 -9.11 -18.45
CA VAL A 17 11.64 -10.20 -17.61
C VAL A 17 12.59 -10.46 -16.44
N LEU A 18 13.91 -10.50 -16.68
CA LEU A 18 14.90 -10.67 -15.62
C LEU A 18 14.93 -9.47 -14.65
N ALA A 19 14.78 -8.25 -15.16
CA ALA A 19 14.71 -7.05 -14.33
C ALA A 19 13.49 -7.08 -13.40
N PHE A 20 12.31 -7.45 -13.90
CA PHE A 20 11.09 -7.52 -13.09
C PHE A 20 11.00 -8.77 -12.20
N ALA A 21 11.68 -9.86 -12.56
CA ALA A 21 11.80 -11.03 -11.70
C ALA A 21 12.76 -10.83 -10.51
N SER A 22 13.64 -9.82 -10.59
CA SER A 22 14.54 -9.47 -9.49
C SER A 22 13.79 -8.94 -8.26
N PRO A 23 14.35 -9.05 -7.03
CA PRO A 23 13.71 -8.51 -5.83
C PRO A 23 13.25 -7.04 -5.93
N PRO A 24 14.06 -6.08 -6.44
CA PRO A 24 13.59 -4.70 -6.61
C PRO A 24 12.52 -4.59 -7.70
N GLY A 25 12.62 -5.36 -8.79
CA GLY A 25 11.59 -5.39 -9.84
C GLY A 25 10.23 -5.89 -9.33
N ARG A 26 10.25 -6.92 -8.45
CA ARG A 26 9.04 -7.44 -7.82
C ARG A 26 8.43 -6.44 -6.83
N MET A 27 9.24 -5.71 -6.07
CA MET A 27 8.73 -4.62 -5.23
C MET A 27 8.09 -3.50 -6.06
N PHE A 28 8.70 -3.14 -7.18
CA PHE A 28 8.15 -2.13 -8.09
C PHE A 28 6.80 -2.56 -8.68
N LEU A 29 6.70 -3.81 -9.16
CA LEU A 29 5.43 -4.37 -9.62
C LEU A 29 4.39 -4.41 -8.49
N TRP A 30 4.80 -4.79 -7.28
CA TRP A 30 3.92 -4.80 -6.13
C TRP A 30 3.41 -3.39 -5.80
N ALA A 31 4.26 -2.37 -5.81
CA ALA A 31 3.85 -0.98 -5.55
C ALA A 31 2.87 -0.43 -6.61
N ILE A 32 2.97 -0.88 -7.87
CA ILE A 32 2.10 -0.42 -8.96
C ILE A 32 0.77 -1.18 -9.00
N PHE A 33 0.81 -2.50 -8.81
CA PHE A 33 -0.33 -3.38 -9.06
C PHE A 33 -1.06 -3.83 -7.80
N THR A 34 -0.54 -3.53 -6.60
CA THR A 34 -1.26 -3.84 -5.37
C THR A 34 -2.35 -2.81 -5.15
N ASP A 35 -3.59 -3.27 -5.25
CA ASP A 35 -4.72 -2.53 -4.71
C ASP A 35 -4.56 -2.47 -3.18
N PRO A 36 -4.40 -1.28 -2.59
CA PRO A 36 -4.27 -1.13 -1.15
C PRO A 36 -5.39 -1.83 -0.38
N ALA A 37 -6.61 -1.89 -0.93
CA ALA A 37 -7.75 -2.55 -0.28
C ALA A 37 -7.54 -4.05 -0.03
N THR A 38 -6.66 -4.70 -0.79
CA THR A 38 -6.34 -6.14 -0.67
C THR A 38 -5.27 -6.45 0.37
N VAL A 39 -4.55 -5.43 0.85
CA VAL A 39 -3.52 -5.61 1.88
C VAL A 39 -4.20 -5.96 3.21
N SER A 40 -3.70 -6.94 3.96
CA SER A 40 -4.22 -7.22 5.31
C SER A 40 -3.80 -6.10 6.28
N TRP A 41 -4.66 -5.75 7.23
CA TRP A 41 -4.31 -4.83 8.33
C TRP A 41 -3.22 -5.39 9.24
N ASP A 42 -3.01 -6.71 9.27
CA ASP A 42 -1.90 -7.37 9.98
C ASP A 42 -0.61 -7.47 9.14
N GLY A 43 -0.65 -7.00 7.90
CA GLY A 43 0.48 -7.04 6.99
C GLY A 43 1.52 -5.98 7.32
N LYS A 44 2.80 -6.26 7.05
CA LYS A 44 3.90 -5.28 7.19
C LYS A 44 3.72 -4.00 6.37
N SER A 45 2.82 -4.01 5.41
CA SER A 45 2.53 -2.89 4.53
C SER A 45 1.10 -2.37 4.70
N ALA A 46 0.46 -2.65 5.84
CA ALA A 46 -0.88 -2.19 6.15
C ALA A 46 -1.03 -0.66 6.05
N TYR A 47 0.07 0.09 6.25
CA TYR A 47 0.08 1.54 6.10
C TYR A 47 -0.37 2.01 4.71
N ALA A 48 -0.21 1.18 3.66
CA ALA A 48 -0.67 1.49 2.32
C ALA A 48 -2.19 1.69 2.24
N ARG A 49 -2.96 1.12 3.19
CA ARG A 49 -4.42 1.28 3.29
C ARG A 49 -4.86 2.62 3.81
N CYS A 50 -4.00 3.29 4.58
CA CYS A 50 -4.37 4.48 5.36
C CYS A 50 -5.00 5.60 4.51
N PRO A 51 -4.47 5.97 3.33
CA PRO A 51 -5.10 7.00 2.51
C PRO A 51 -6.52 6.62 2.09
N GLY A 52 -6.74 5.37 1.70
CA GLY A 52 -8.06 4.85 1.35
C GLY A 52 -9.01 4.82 2.55
N ALA A 53 -8.50 4.44 3.73
CA ALA A 53 -9.32 4.30 4.93
C ALA A 53 -9.74 5.66 5.51
N ILE A 54 -8.84 6.65 5.45
CA ILE A 54 -9.10 8.02 5.88
C ILE A 54 -10.05 8.75 4.91
N SER A 55 -9.94 8.48 3.61
CA SER A 55 -10.82 9.06 2.59
C SER A 55 -12.15 8.33 2.42
N GLY A 56 -12.33 7.17 3.08
CA GLY A 56 -13.56 6.37 3.02
C GLY A 56 -13.67 5.45 1.80
N PHE A 57 -12.60 5.28 1.03
CA PHE A 57 -12.53 4.31 -0.08
C PHE A 57 -12.24 2.88 0.39
N SER A 58 -11.70 2.69 1.59
CA SER A 58 -11.50 1.38 2.19
C SER A 58 -12.01 1.35 3.62
N ASP A 59 -12.47 0.18 4.04
CA ASP A 59 -13.03 0.01 5.38
C ASP A 59 -11.93 -0.21 6.42
N TRP A 60 -12.17 0.35 7.60
CA TRP A 60 -11.47 0.00 8.84
C TRP A 60 -11.86 -1.41 9.29
N PRO A 61 -11.02 -2.08 10.11
CA PRO A 61 -11.41 -3.31 10.80
C PRO A 61 -12.73 -3.12 11.57
N ARG A 62 -13.50 -4.20 11.70
CA ARG A 62 -14.80 -4.17 12.40
C ARG A 62 -14.66 -4.22 13.91
N GLU A 63 -13.71 -5.00 14.39
CA GLU A 63 -13.41 -5.09 15.82
C GLU A 63 -12.73 -3.81 16.28
N LYS A 64 -13.18 -3.27 17.42
CA LYS A 64 -12.73 -1.97 17.90
C LYS A 64 -11.22 -1.95 18.13
N GLU A 65 -10.69 -2.97 18.78
CA GLU A 65 -9.27 -3.09 19.12
C GLU A 65 -8.40 -3.13 17.87
N GLU A 66 -8.84 -3.88 16.85
CA GLU A 66 -8.17 -3.95 15.55
C GLU A 66 -8.25 -2.61 14.81
N ALA A 67 -9.40 -1.93 14.87
CA ALA A 67 -9.56 -0.62 14.25
C ALA A 67 -8.64 0.43 14.89
N CYS A 68 -8.56 0.45 16.22
CA CYS A 68 -7.65 1.33 16.94
C CYS A 68 -6.19 1.02 16.62
N ALA A 69 -5.80 -0.26 16.55
CA ALA A 69 -4.45 -0.66 16.17
C ALA A 69 -4.11 -0.23 14.73
N ALA A 70 -5.03 -0.42 13.78
CA ALA A 70 -4.89 0.03 12.40
C ALA A 70 -4.75 1.56 12.30
N MET A 71 -5.54 2.30 13.07
CA MET A 71 -5.45 3.77 13.11
C MET A 71 -4.13 4.23 13.72
N SER A 72 -3.66 3.62 14.81
CA SER A 72 -2.34 3.91 15.39
C SER A 72 -1.19 3.56 14.42
N LEU A 73 -1.32 2.47 13.66
CA LEU A 73 -0.37 2.15 12.59
C LEU A 73 -0.35 3.26 11.53
N CYS A 74 -1.51 3.78 11.13
CA CYS A 74 -1.59 4.90 10.18
C CYS A 74 -0.93 6.18 10.71
N ALA A 75 -1.04 6.46 12.00
CA ALA A 75 -0.37 7.61 12.61
C ALA A 75 1.16 7.47 12.66
N ASN A 76 1.65 6.25 12.87
CA ASN A 76 3.08 5.97 13.05
C ASN A 76 3.83 5.75 11.73
N GLU A 77 3.21 5.02 10.79
CA GLU A 77 3.83 4.57 9.55
C GLU A 77 3.25 5.24 8.30
N GLY A 78 2.03 5.78 8.40
CA GLY A 78 1.41 6.52 7.31
C GLY A 78 2.09 7.86 7.10
N ALA A 79 2.55 8.13 5.88
CA ALA A 79 3.02 9.45 5.47
C ALA A 79 1.84 10.42 5.29
N LEU A 80 1.14 10.72 6.39
CA LEU A 80 -0.09 11.50 6.41
C LEU A 80 0.21 13.01 6.37
N SER A 81 -0.60 13.75 5.59
CA SER A 81 -0.66 15.19 5.70
C SER A 81 -1.30 15.63 7.03
N THR A 82 -1.11 16.88 7.42
CA THR A 82 -1.74 17.45 8.64
C THR A 82 -3.26 17.28 8.64
N ARG A 83 -3.90 17.39 7.46
CA ARG A 83 -5.35 17.22 7.33
C ARG A 83 -5.78 15.76 7.55
N GLU A 84 -5.01 14.82 7.02
CA GLU A 84 -5.27 13.39 7.21
C GLU A 84 -5.05 13.00 8.67
N MET A 85 -4.03 13.53 9.32
CA MET A 85 -3.78 13.30 10.75
C MET A 85 -4.95 13.77 11.61
N MET A 86 -5.47 14.99 11.40
CA MET A 86 -6.65 15.48 12.11
C MET A 86 -7.92 14.65 11.83
N THR A 87 -8.02 14.08 10.63
CA THR A 87 -9.17 13.23 10.25
C THR A 87 -9.08 11.88 10.94
N LEU A 88 -7.87 11.31 10.99
CA LEU A 88 -7.56 10.09 11.71
C LEU A 88 -7.86 10.23 13.20
N GLU A 89 -7.40 11.32 13.84
CA GLU A 89 -7.70 11.61 15.26
C GLU A 89 -9.21 11.66 15.54
N LYS A 90 -9.99 12.26 14.64
CA LYS A 90 -11.46 12.28 14.76
C LYS A 90 -12.05 10.88 14.70
N PHE A 91 -11.58 10.03 13.78
CA PHE A 91 -12.02 8.64 13.70
C PHE A 91 -11.67 7.87 14.97
N MET A 92 -10.43 8.00 15.44
CA MET A 92 -9.98 7.38 16.69
C MET A 92 -10.84 7.80 17.87
N HIS A 93 -11.16 9.09 17.99
CA HIS A 93 -12.02 9.59 19.04
C HIS A 93 -13.45 9.02 18.94
N SER A 94 -14.03 8.97 17.74
CA SER A 94 -15.39 8.41 17.53
C SER A 94 -15.49 6.93 17.87
N GLN A 95 -14.41 6.17 17.69
CA GLN A 95 -14.34 4.75 18.01
C GLN A 95 -13.94 4.50 19.48
N GLY A 96 -13.62 5.56 20.23
CA GLY A 96 -13.14 5.48 21.61
C GLY A 96 -11.78 4.81 21.73
N CYS A 97 -10.90 5.06 20.76
CA CYS A 97 -9.49 4.68 20.78
C CYS A 97 -8.68 5.60 21.71
N PRO A 98 -7.53 5.14 22.23
CA PRO A 98 -6.61 6.02 22.95
C PRO A 98 -6.11 7.17 22.06
N PRO A 99 -5.80 8.35 22.64
CA PRO A 99 -5.19 9.43 21.88
C PRO A 99 -3.81 9.03 21.33
N LEU A 100 -3.45 9.61 20.19
CA LEU A 100 -2.14 9.48 19.56
C LEU A 100 -1.05 10.23 20.34
#